data_AF-A0AAW0HHT0-F1
#
_entry.id   AF-A0AAW0HHT0-F1
#
_cell.length_a   1.000
_cell.length_b   1.000
_cell.length_c   1.000
_cell.angle_alpha   90.00
_cell.angle_beta   90.00
_cell.angle_gamma   90.00
#
_symmetry.space_group_name_H-M   'P 1'
#
loop_
_entity.id
_entity.type
_entity.pdbx_description
1 polymer ?
#
loop_
_entity_poly.entity_id
_entity_poly.type
_entity_poly.pdbx_seq_one_letter_code
_entity_poly.pdbx_strand_id
1 'polypeptide(L)'
;MVVRAIRLSFVGELGWELHVPRTSCLPVYRAVMAAGAKHGLVNAGYRAIDSLSIEKGYRHWHADLRPDDSPLEAGLAFTCKLKSSVPFLGREALEKQRATGLYRRLVCLTVDE
;
A
#
# COMPACT_ATOMS: atom_id res chain seq x y z
N MET A 1 18.49 -9.59 19.72
CA MET A 1 17.23 -9.64 18.95
C MET A 1 17.28 -8.51 17.93
N VAL A 2 17.27 -8.80 16.63
CA VAL A 2 17.30 -7.77 15.59
C VAL A 2 15.88 -7.57 15.08
N VAL A 3 15.43 -6.32 15.09
CA VAL A 3 14.16 -5.90 14.50
C VAL A 3 14.50 -4.95 13.35
N ARG A 4 13.94 -5.21 12.17
CA ARG A 4 13.96 -4.23 11.09
C ARG A 4 12.67 -3.43 11.17
N ALA A 5 12.78 -2.18 11.60
CA ALA A 5 11.66 -1.24 11.61
C ALA A 5 11.65 -0.46 10.29
N ILE A 6 10.53 -0.52 9.59
CA ILE A 6 10.31 0.21 8.33
C ILE A 6 9.24 1.27 8.61
N ARG A 7 9.55 2.54 8.33
CA ARG A 7 8.57 3.62 8.46
C ARG A 7 7.64 3.60 7.25
N LEU A 8 6.67 2.70 7.30
CA LEU A 8 5.65 2.45 6.29
C LEU A 8 4.38 1.99 7.02
N SER A 9 3.22 2.36 6.49
CA SER A 9 1.92 1.98 7.04
C SER A 9 0.89 1.92 5.92
N PHE A 10 0.23 0.78 5.79
CA PHE A 10 -0.81 0.58 4.80
C PHE A 10 -2.18 1.18 5.20
N VAL A 11 -2.29 1.73 6.41
CA VAL A 11 -3.45 2.54 6.83
C VAL A 11 -3.20 4.05 6.64
N GLY A 12 -2.02 4.43 6.14
CA GLY A 12 -1.63 5.82 5.84
C GLY A 12 -1.48 6.75 7.03
N GLU A 13 -1.44 6.21 8.25
CA GLU A 13 -1.16 6.91 9.49
C GLU A 13 0.30 6.71 9.95
N LEU A 14 0.74 7.50 10.93
CA LEU A 14 2.05 7.32 11.54
C LEU A 14 2.18 5.90 12.11
N GLY A 15 3.17 5.16 11.63
CA GLY A 15 3.42 3.80 12.07
C GLY A 15 4.71 3.23 11.53
N TRP A 16 5.00 2.02 12.00
CA TRP A 16 6.14 1.22 11.56
C TRP A 16 5.71 -0.23 11.33
N GLU A 17 6.24 -0.83 10.28
CA GLU A 17 6.22 -2.28 10.09
C GLU A 17 7.45 -2.88 10.78
N LEU A 18 7.21 -3.84 11.69
CA LEU A 18 8.26 -4.51 12.45
C LEU A 18 8.51 -5.90 11.86
N HIS A 19 9.58 -6.04 11.10
CA HIS A 19 10.01 -7.31 10.55
C HIS A 19 10.94 -8.01 11.56
N VAL A 20 10.49 -9.16 12.04
CA VAL A 20 11.16 -9.92 13.12
C VAL A 20 11.29 -11.40 12.78
N PRO A 21 12.29 -12.12 13.32
CA PRO A 21 12.35 -13.57 13.22
C PRO A 21 11.08 -14.19 13.83
N ARG A 22 10.62 -15.30 13.25
CA ARG A 22 9.41 -16.02 13.71
C ARG A 22 9.43 -16.32 15.21
N THR A 23 10.58 -16.74 15.73
CA THR A 23 10.76 -17.07 17.16
C THR A 23 10.61 -15.85 18.08
N SER A 24 10.70 -14.63 17.53
CA SER A 24 10.60 -13.36 18.26
C SER A 24 9.22 -12.69 18.14
N CYS A 25 8.29 -13.19 17.31
CA CYS A 25 6.98 -12.55 17.10
C CYS A 25 6.21 -12.35 18.41
N LEU A 26 6.09 -13.40 19.24
CA LEU A 26 5.31 -13.34 20.48
C LEU A 26 5.95 -12.42 21.54
N PRO A 27 7.26 -12.52 21.84
CA PRO A 27 7.93 -11.57 22.73
C PRO A 27 7.79 -10.11 22.28
N VAL A 28 7.96 -9.83 20.99
CA VAL A 28 7.86 -8.47 20.44
C VAL A 28 6.44 -7.94 20.55
N TYR A 29 5.43 -8.72 20.15
CA TYR A 29 4.02 -8.33 20.28
C TYR A 29 3.67 -7.98 21.74
N ARG A 30 4.05 -8.83 22.70
CA ARG A 30 3.78 -8.59 24.13
C ARG A 30 4.45 -7.31 24.62
N ALA A 31 5.70 -7.05 24.21
CA ALA A 31 6.43 -5.84 24.59
C ALA A 31 5.76 -4.57 24.03
N VAL A 32 5.31 -4.61 22.76
CA VAL A 32 4.58 -3.49 22.13
C VAL A 32 3.25 -3.24 22.83
N MET A 33 2.46 -4.28 23.10
CA MET A 33 1.18 -4.15 23.80
C MET A 33 1.35 -3.58 25.21
N ALA A 34 2.35 -4.05 25.96
CA ALA A 34 2.64 -3.54 27.30
C ALA A 34 3.05 -2.06 27.28
N ALA A 35 3.94 -1.66 26.36
CA ALA A 35 4.38 -0.27 26.23
C ALA A 35 3.26 0.67 25.73
N GLY A 36 2.39 0.15 24.85
CA GLY A 36 1.25 0.87 24.27
C GLY A 36 0.02 0.99 25.17
N ALA A 37 -0.06 0.23 26.27
CA ALA A 37 -1.24 0.20 27.14
C ALA A 37 -1.61 1.61 27.67
N LYS A 38 -0.62 2.42 28.05
CA LYS A 38 -0.83 3.81 28.50
C LYS A 38 -1.36 4.75 27.41
N HIS A 39 -1.31 4.34 26.15
CA HIS A 39 -1.80 5.08 24.99
C HIS A 39 -3.13 4.53 24.44
N GLY A 40 -3.75 3.57 25.13
CA GLY A 40 -4.98 2.94 24.63
C GLY A 40 -4.77 2.06 23.40
N LEU A 41 -3.57 1.48 23.24
CA LEU A 41 -3.27 0.58 22.12
C LEU A 41 -4.22 -0.62 22.12
N VAL A 42 -4.81 -0.90 20.96
CA VAL A 42 -5.71 -2.03 20.72
C VAL A 42 -5.30 -2.81 19.48
N ASN A 43 -5.81 -4.04 19.36
CA ASN A 43 -5.65 -4.83 18.16
C ASN A 43 -6.62 -4.37 17.07
N ALA A 44 -6.16 -4.37 15.82
CA ALA A 44 -6.96 -4.14 14.64
C ALA A 44 -6.77 -5.30 13.66
N GLY A 45 -7.86 -5.74 13.03
CA GLY A 45 -7.84 -6.82 12.03
C GLY A 45 -7.91 -6.30 10.60
N TYR A 46 -7.95 -7.24 9.64
CA TYR A 46 -7.95 -6.92 8.21
C TYR A 46 -9.08 -5.98 7.77
N ARG A 47 -10.30 -6.13 8.28
CA ARG A 47 -11.42 -5.24 7.91
C ARG A 47 -11.15 -3.77 8.23
N ALA A 48 -10.49 -3.49 9.35
CA ALA A 48 -10.11 -2.13 9.71
C ALA A 48 -9.01 -1.61 8.78
N ILE A 49 -8.03 -2.46 8.45
CA ILE A 49 -6.95 -2.12 7.51
C ILE A 49 -7.54 -1.82 6.13
N ASP A 50 -8.44 -2.65 5.63
CA ASP A 50 -9.09 -2.48 4.32
C ASP A 50 -9.84 -1.16 4.28
N SER A 51 -10.68 -0.87 5.28
CA SER A 51 -11.40 0.41 5.40
C SER A 51 -10.46 1.61 5.34
N LEU A 52 -9.43 1.64 6.20
CA LEU A 52 -8.49 2.75 6.29
C LEU A 52 -7.65 2.89 5.02
N SER A 53 -7.27 1.78 4.38
CA SER A 53 -6.48 1.80 3.15
C SER A 53 -7.25 2.41 1.97
N ILE A 54 -8.56 2.15 1.89
CA ILE A 54 -9.46 2.72 0.87
C ILE A 54 -9.59 4.24 1.05
N GLU A 55 -9.71 4.72 2.30
CA GLU A 55 -9.75 6.17 2.59
C GLU A 55 -8.49 6.91 2.10
N LYS A 56 -7.33 6.24 2.13
CA LYS A 56 -6.07 6.79 1.59
C LYS A 56 -5.91 6.58 0.08
N GLY A 57 -6.83 5.85 -0.55
CA GLY A 57 -6.77 5.45 -1.94
C GLY A 57 -5.62 4.49 -2.24
N TYR A 58 -5.16 3.69 -1.28
CA TYR A 58 -4.19 2.64 -1.60
C TYR A 58 -4.84 1.53 -2.41
N ARG A 59 -4.06 0.95 -3.32
CA ARG A 59 -4.56 -0.07 -4.25
C ARG A 59 -4.24 -1.45 -3.71
N HIS A 60 -5.25 -2.30 -3.65
CA HIS A 60 -5.13 -3.71 -3.33
C HIS A 60 -4.98 -4.54 -4.61
N TRP A 61 -3.95 -5.39 -4.62
CA TRP A 61 -3.82 -6.39 -5.67
C TRP A 61 -4.98 -7.40 -5.56
N HIS A 62 -5.58 -7.78 -6.69
CA HIS A 62 -6.78 -8.61 -6.83
C HIS A 62 -8.14 -7.95 -6.52
N ALA A 63 -8.19 -6.78 -5.86
CA ALA A 63 -9.43 -6.02 -5.69
C ALA A 63 -9.48 -4.80 -6.63
N ASP A 64 -8.46 -3.94 -6.58
CA ASP A 64 -8.37 -2.73 -7.40
C ASP A 64 -7.53 -2.95 -8.67
N LEU A 65 -6.57 -3.88 -8.59
CA LEU A 65 -5.59 -4.15 -9.65
C LEU A 65 -5.70 -5.59 -10.13
N ARG A 66 -5.70 -5.74 -11.46
CA ARG A 66 -5.59 -7.00 -12.17
C ARG A 66 -4.46 -6.94 -13.20
N PRO A 67 -4.01 -8.09 -13.74
CA PRO A 67 -2.94 -8.12 -14.75
C PRO A 67 -3.23 -7.31 -16.03
N ASP A 68 -4.50 -7.02 -16.33
CA ASP A 68 -4.93 -6.21 -17.47
C ASP A 68 -4.98 -4.69 -17.17
N ASP A 69 -4.85 -4.28 -15.90
CA ASP A 69 -4.84 -2.87 -15.51
C ASP A 69 -3.42 -2.28 -15.65
N SER A 70 -3.29 -1.21 -16.44
CA SER A 70 -2.00 -0.52 -16.54
C SER A 70 -1.75 0.38 -15.33
N PRO A 71 -0.49 0.61 -14.93
CA PRO A 71 -0.15 1.61 -13.91
C PRO A 71 -0.70 3.01 -14.21
N LEU A 72 -0.89 3.38 -15.48
CA LEU A 72 -1.45 4.68 -15.84
C LEU A 72 -2.97 4.73 -15.57
N GLU A 73 -3.68 3.66 -15.89
CA GLU A 73 -5.13 3.54 -15.66
C GLU A 73 -5.48 3.44 -14.17
N ALA A 74 -4.63 2.74 -13.41
CA ALA A 74 -4.77 2.59 -11.96
C ALA A 74 -4.40 3.87 -11.17
N GLY A 75 -3.90 4.91 -11.82
CA GLY A 75 -3.40 6.13 -11.16
C GLY A 75 -2.09 5.94 -10.41
N LEU A 76 -1.30 4.93 -10.80
CA LEU A 76 -0.01 4.56 -10.21
C LEU A 76 1.19 5.04 -11.03
N ALA A 77 1.00 5.95 -11.99
CA ALA A 77 2.06 6.48 -12.85
C ALA A 77 3.29 7.02 -12.09
N PHE A 78 3.10 7.48 -10.84
CA PHE A 78 4.17 8.00 -9.99
C PHE A 78 5.19 6.92 -9.53
N THR A 79 4.82 5.64 -9.59
CA THR A 79 5.72 4.52 -9.26
C THR A 79 6.59 4.11 -10.45
N CYS A 80 6.25 4.55 -11.66
CA CYS A 80 6.99 4.22 -12.88
C CYS A 80 8.08 5.26 -13.16
N LYS A 81 9.30 4.80 -13.47
CA LYS A 81 10.46 5.66 -13.78
C LYS A 81 10.43 6.24 -15.20
N LEU A 82 9.31 6.85 -15.58
CA LEU A 82 9.09 7.46 -16.90
C LEU A 82 9.81 8.80 -17.09
N LYS A 83 10.31 9.41 -16.01
CA LYS A 83 11.06 10.69 -16.05
C LYS A 83 12.57 10.51 -16.26
N SER A 84 13.08 9.29 -16.17
CA SER A 84 14.49 8.96 -16.46
C SER A 84 14.57 7.98 -17.62
N SER A 85 15.76 7.71 -18.14
CA SER A 85 16.01 6.72 -19.20
C SER A 85 16.23 5.29 -18.67
N VAL A 86 16.00 5.05 -17.37
CA VAL A 86 16.23 3.72 -16.77
C VAL A 86 15.31 2.68 -17.42
N PRO A 87 15.84 1.61 -18.04
CA PRO A 87 15.01 0.58 -18.64
C PRO A 87 14.29 -0.24 -17.58
N PHE A 88 13.03 -0.61 -17.85
CA PHE A 88 12.25 -1.52 -17.03
C PHE A 88 11.21 -2.25 -17.89
N LEU A 89 10.75 -3.42 -17.42
CA LEU A 89 9.75 -4.21 -18.12
C LEU A 89 8.43 -3.43 -18.28
N GLY A 90 7.91 -3.37 -19.51
CA GLY A 90 6.66 -2.66 -19.82
C GLY A 90 6.80 -1.17 -20.07
N ARG A 91 8.03 -0.61 -20.07
CA ARG A 91 8.26 0.82 -20.31
C ARG A 91 7.70 1.31 -21.65
N GLU A 92 8.05 0.66 -22.75
CA GLU A 92 7.61 1.06 -24.10
C GLU A 92 6.08 1.02 -24.22
N ALA A 93 5.44 0.02 -23.62
CA ALA A 93 3.99 -0.09 -23.57
C ALA A 93 3.35 1.08 -22.82
N LEU A 94 3.92 1.49 -21.68
CA LEU A 94 3.45 2.66 -20.92
C LEU A 94 3.68 3.98 -21.65
N GLU A 95 4.83 4.15 -22.31
CA GLU A 95 5.12 5.36 -23.11
C GLU A 95 4.15 5.48 -24.29
N LYS A 96 3.89 4.37 -25.00
CA LYS A 96 2.88 4.31 -26.05
C LYS A 96 1.49 4.64 -25.53
N GLN A 97 1.05 4.02 -24.44
CA GLN A 97 -0.26 4.28 -23.84
C GLN A 97 -0.42 5.74 -23.40
N ARG A 98 0.64 6.36 -22.86
CA ARG A 98 0.65 7.77 -22.49
C ARG A 98 0.47 8.69 -23.71
N ALA A 99 1.05 8.32 -24.86
CA ALA A 99 0.92 9.07 -26.10
C ALA A 99 -0.46 8.90 -26.76
N THR A 100 -1.06 7.71 -26.67
CA THR A 100 -2.38 7.42 -27.26
C THR A 100 -3.55 7.88 -26.39
N GLY A 101 -3.32 8.08 -25.08
CA GLY A 101 -4.37 8.36 -24.10
C GLY A 101 -4.89 7.10 -23.41
N LEU A 102 -5.64 7.31 -22.32
CA LEU A 102 -6.22 6.25 -21.50
C LEU A 102 -7.65 5.95 -21.95
N TYR A 103 -8.04 4.68 -22.04
CA TYR A 103 -9.42 4.29 -22.37
C TYR A 103 -10.29 4.06 -21.12
N ARG A 104 -9.67 3.77 -19.97
CA ARG A 104 -10.32 3.65 -18.66
C ARG A 104 -9.46 4.28 -17.57
N ARG A 105 -10.07 4.54 -16.41
CA ARG A 105 -9.38 5.01 -15.21
C ARG A 105 -10.06 4.46 -13.96
N LEU A 106 -9.26 4.02 -13.00
CA LEU A 106 -9.74 3.68 -11.65
C LEU A 106 -10.11 4.97 -10.90
N VAL A 107 -11.32 5.02 -10.36
CA VAL A 107 -11.86 6.17 -9.62
C VAL A 107 -12.37 5.73 -8.25
N CYS A 108 -12.35 6.65 -7.28
CA CYS A 108 -12.99 6.47 -5.99
C CYS A 108 -14.40 7.06 -6.05
N LEU A 109 -15.39 6.30 -5.61
CA LEU A 109 -16.78 6.72 -5.53
C LEU A 109 -17.20 6.77 -4.06
N THR A 110 -18.10 7.70 -3.76
CA THR A 110 -18.84 7.75 -2.50
C THR A 110 -20.32 7.58 -2.85
N VAL A 111 -21.08 6.98 -1.94
CA VAL A 111 -22.50 6.74 -2.13
C VAL A 111 -23.25 7.82 -1.35
N ASP A 112 -24.13 8.54 -2.03
CA ASP A 112 -25.09 9.45 -1.39
C ASP A 112 -26.18 8.63 -0.69
N GLU A 113 -26.71 9.13 0.44
CA GLU A 113 -27.82 8.49 1.16
C GLU A 113 -29.14 8.48 0.37
#